data_AF-A0A3D9LD87-F1
#
_entry.id   AF-A0A3D9LD87-F1
#
_cell.length_a   1.000
_cell.length_b   1.000
_cell.length_c   1.000
_cell.angle_alpha   90.00
_cell.angle_beta   90.00
_cell.angle_gamma   90.00
#
_symmetry.space_group_name_H-M   'P 1'
#
loop_
_entity.id
_entity.type
_entity.pdbx_description
1 polymer ?
#
loop_
_entity_poly.entity_id
_entity_poly.type
_entity_poly.pdbx_seq_one_letter_code
_entity_poly.pdbx_strand_id
1 'polypeptide(L)' 'MTTTDIKINGMTCNHCVASVTEELQELPGVTGVDVTLVAGGTSIATVATEGRAPAPEDLKAAVEEAGYAVATPGLDLV' A
#
# COMPACT_ATOMS: atom_id res chain seq x y z
N MET A 1 3.22 16.09 6.26
CA MET A 1 3.40 14.66 6.08
C MET A 1 2.20 13.94 6.69
N THR A 2 1.56 13.06 5.92
CA THR A 2 0.42 12.24 6.35
C THR A 2 0.69 10.78 6.02
N THR A 3 0.14 9.86 6.81
CA THR A 3 0.27 8.42 6.55
C THR A 3 -1.08 7.80 6.24
N THR A 4 -1.08 6.78 5.39
CA THR A 4 -2.27 6.00 5.04
C THR A 4 -1.91 4.52 5.07
N ASP A 5 -2.66 3.74 5.83
CA ASP A 5 -2.46 2.31 5.93
C ASP A 5 -3.35 1.57 4.93
N ILE A 6 -2.75 0.61 4.23
CA ILE A 6 -3.41 -0.24 3.24
C ILE A 6 -3.24 -1.69 3.67
N LYS A 7 -4.36 -2.39 3.85
CA LYS A 7 -4.36 -3.82 4.14
C LYS A 7 -4.29 -4.59 2.82
N ILE A 8 -3.30 -5.47 2.68
CA ILE A 8 -3.02 -6.21 1.44
C ILE A 8 -2.97 -7.69 1.73
N ASN A 9 -3.76 -8.48 1.00
CA ASN A 9 -3.84 -9.93 1.20
C ASN A 9 -2.95 -10.69 0.22
N GLY A 10 -2.39 -11.82 0.67
CA GLY A 10 -1.80 -12.82 -0.22
C GLY A 10 -0.32 -12.62 -0.56
N MET A 11 0.34 -11.59 -0.03
CA MET A 11 1.79 -11.50 -0.09
C MET A 11 2.45 -12.62 0.73
N THR A 12 3.47 -13.27 0.18
CA THR A 12 4.13 -14.44 0.81
C THR A 12 5.64 -14.32 0.92
N CYS A 13 6.26 -13.33 0.28
CA CYS A 13 7.71 -13.12 0.35
C CYS A 13 8.11 -11.65 0.17
N ASN A 14 9.37 -11.32 0.46
CA ASN A 14 9.90 -9.96 0.33
C ASN A 14 9.95 -9.44 -1.12
N HIS A 15 9.94 -10.31 -2.14
CA HIS A 15 9.82 -9.85 -3.53
C HIS A 15 8.41 -9.29 -3.80
N CYS A 16 7.36 -9.91 -3.23
CA CYS A 16 5.99 -9.36 -3.28
C CYS A 16 5.92 -7.97 -2.65
N VAL A 17 6.61 -7.80 -1.51
CA VAL A 17 6.71 -6.52 -0.81
C VAL A 17 7.39 -5.48 -1.69
N ALA A 18 8.50 -5.83 -2.33
CA ALA A 18 9.22 -4.92 -3.22
C ALA A 18 8.33 -4.46 -4.38
N SER A 19 7.62 -5.38 -5.05
CA SER A 19 6.72 -5.03 -6.15
C SER A 19 5.62 -4.07 -5.71
N VAL A 20 4.92 -4.34 -4.61
CA VAL A 20 3.90 -3.42 -4.07
C VAL A 20 4.49 -2.07 -3.67
N THR A 21 5.70 -2.07 -3.11
CA THR A 21 6.40 -0.86 -2.68
C THR A 21 6.76 0.03 -3.87
N GLU A 22 7.24 -0.56 -4.97
CA GLU A 22 7.58 0.14 -6.21
C GLU A 22 6.35 0.85 -6.78
N GLU A 23 5.24 0.13 -7.01
CA GLU A 23 4.01 0.73 -7.59
C GLU A 23 3.45 1.86 -6.71
N LEU A 24 3.48 1.71 -5.37
CA LEU A 24 3.01 2.75 -4.45
C LEU A 24 3.93 3.98 -4.44
N GLN A 25 5.24 3.80 -4.63
CA GLN A 25 6.21 4.90 -4.67
C GLN A 25 6.12 5.73 -5.95
N GLU A 26 5.56 5.17 -7.03
CA GLU A 26 5.34 5.89 -8.28
C GLU A 26 4.17 6.88 -8.20
N LEU A 27 3.32 6.77 -7.18
CA LEU A 27 2.19 7.67 -7.00
C LEU A 27 2.64 9.08 -6.58
N PRO A 28 2.08 10.14 -7.20
CA PRO A 28 2.44 11.51 -6.88
C PRO A 28 2.23 11.84 -5.40
N GLY A 29 3.25 12.44 -4.79
CA GLY A 29 3.21 12.87 -3.39
C GLY A 29 3.54 11.77 -2.39
N VAL A 30 3.76 10.52 -2.81
CA VAL A 30 4.31 9.48 -1.94
C VAL A 30 5.79 9.76 -1.70
N THR A 31 6.19 9.73 -0.43
CA THR A 31 7.57 10.00 0.00
C THR A 31 8.18 8.83 0.76
N GLY A 32 7.39 7.83 1.11
CA GLY A 32 7.85 6.60 1.72
C GLY A 32 6.76 5.54 1.77
N VAL A 33 7.16 4.28 1.77
CA VAL A 33 6.28 3.13 1.92
C VAL A 33 7.00 2.15 2.83
N ASP A 34 6.34 1.74 3.92
CA ASP A 34 6.80 0.68 4.79
C ASP A 34 5.78 -0.46 4.77
N VAL A 35 6.23 -1.70 4.69
CA VAL A 35 5.33 -2.86 4.60
C VAL A 35 5.65 -3.85 5.71
N THR A 36 4.67 -4.05 6.58
CA THR A 36 4.64 -5.15 7.53
C THR A 36 4.07 -6.38 6.85
N LEU A 37 4.95 -7.26 6.37
CA LEU A 37 4.60 -8.52 5.72
C LEU A 37 4.06 -9.54 6.73
N VAL A 38 2.84 -10.02 6.47
CA VAL A 38 2.27 -11.22 7.11
C VAL A 38 2.12 -12.28 6.03
N ALA A 39 3.11 -13.17 5.92
CA ALA A 39 3.19 -14.15 4.85
C ALA A 39 1.92 -15.04 4.79
N GLY A 40 1.20 -14.95 3.67
CA GLY A 40 -0.06 -15.68 3.43
C GLY A 40 -1.28 -15.11 4.15
N GLY A 41 -1.13 -14.03 4.92
CA GLY A 41 -2.19 -13.34 5.64
C GLY A 41 -2.46 -11.93 5.10
N THR A 42 -2.91 -11.05 5.99
CA THR A 42 -3.13 -9.62 5.72
C THR A 42 -1.91 -8.82 6.17
N SER A 43 -1.16 -8.31 5.21
CA SER A 43 -0.05 -7.39 5.42
C SER A 43 -0.55 -5.96 5.49
N ILE A 44 0.22 -5.06 6.10
CA ILE A 44 -0.11 -3.62 6.18
C ILE A 44 1.00 -2.85 5.46
N ALA A 45 0.63 -2.03 4.49
CA ALA A 45 1.50 -1.05 3.86
C ALA A 45 1.16 0.35 4.37
N THR A 46 2.09 1.00 5.04
CA THR A 46 1.98 2.38 5.52
C THR A 46 2.64 3.31 4.50
N VAL A 47 1.81 4.11 3.83
CA VAL A 47 2.23 5.05 2.80
C VAL A 47 2.36 6.44 3.40
N ALA A 48 3.57 6.97 3.41
CA ALA A 48 3.85 8.34 3.79
C ALA A 48 3.72 9.27 2.58
N THR A 49 3.03 10.39 2.78
CA THR A 49 2.76 11.38 1.72
C THR A 49 3.10 12.80 2.18
N GLU A 50 3.56 13.61 1.23
CA GLU A 50 3.74 15.05 1.40
C GLU A 50 2.90 15.83 0.38
N GLY A 51 2.21 16.87 0.85
CA GLY A 51 1.28 17.64 0.02
C GLY A 51 -0.07 16.95 -0.11
N ARG A 52 -0.52 16.72 -1.35
CA ARG A 52 -1.80 16.07 -1.63
C ARG A 52 -1.59 14.55 -1.64
N ALA A 53 -2.27 13.85 -0.73
CA ALA A 53 -2.29 12.40 -0.75
C ALA A 53 -2.97 11.86 -2.03
N PRO A 54 -2.51 10.72 -2.58
CA PRO A 54 -3.20 10.02 -3.67
C PRO A 54 -4.64 9.68 -3.27
N ALA A 55 -5.53 9.57 -4.26
CA ALA A 55 -6.88 9.13 -3.96
C ALA A 55 -6.86 7.66 -3.51
N PRO A 56 -7.79 7.21 -2.66
CA PRO A 56 -7.87 5.81 -2.25
C PRO A 56 -7.99 4.83 -3.43
N GLU A 57 -8.58 5.27 -4.53
CA GLU A 57 -8.66 4.52 -5.79
C GLU A 57 -7.30 4.37 -6.50
N ASP A 58 -6.43 5.38 -6.45
CA ASP A 58 -5.08 5.32 -7.01
C ASP A 58 -4.20 4.34 -6.21
N LEU A 59 -4.28 4.40 -4.87
CA LEU A 59 -3.58 3.47 -3.98
C LEU A 59 -4.03 2.02 -4.22
N LYS A 60 -5.34 1.83 -4.42
CA LYS A 60 -5.90 0.52 -4.75
C LYS A 60 -5.41 0.04 -6.11
N ALA A 61 -5.43 0.90 -7.13
CA ALA A 61 -4.99 0.56 -8.47
C ALA A 61 -3.51 0.12 -8.48
N ALA A 62 -2.62 0.85 -7.81
CA ALA A 62 -1.21 0.49 -7.69
C ALA A 62 -1.01 -0.91 -7.04
N VAL A 63 -1.79 -1.23 -6.00
CA VAL A 63 -1.74 -2.57 -5.38
C VAL A 63 -2.27 -3.66 -6.32
N GLU A 64 -3.31 -3.37 -7.09
CA GLU A 64 -3.87 -4.28 -8.10
C GLU A 64 -2.91 -4.48 -9.30
N GLU A 65 -2.19 -3.44 -9.71
CA GLU A 65 -1.14 -3.50 -10.73
C GLU A 65 0.04 -4.36 -10.27
N ALA A 66 0.42 -4.30 -8.99
CA ALA A 66 1.36 -5.23 -8.36
C ALA A 66 0.84 -6.68 -8.27
N GLY A 67 -0.43 -6.94 -8.61
CA GLY A 67 -1.04 -8.27 -8.62
C GLY A 67 -1.69 -8.69 -7.30
N TYR A 68 -1.97 -7.74 -6.39
CA TYR A 68 -2.58 -8.02 -5.09
C TYR A 68 -3.93 -7.34 -4.90
N ALA A 69 -4.72 -7.84 -3.97
CA ALA A 69 -5.99 -7.24 -3.61
C ALA A 69 -5.88 -6.48 -2.29
N VAL A 70 -6.44 -5.27 -2.25
CA VAL A 70 -6.66 -4.54 -1.00
C VAL A 70 -7.78 -5.24 -0.22
N ALA A 71 -7.51 -5.56 1.03
CA ALA A 71 -8.43 -6.21 1.95
C ALA A 71 -9.52 -5.23 2.45
N THR A 72 -10.37 -4.79 1.53
CA THR A 72 -11.49 -3.85 1.74
C THR A 72 -11.04 -2.43 2.15
N PRO A 73 -11.56 -1.37 1.50
CA PRO A 73 -11.28 0.01 1.90
C PRO A 73 -12.11 0.36 3.13
N GLY A 74 -11.74 -0.20 4.27
CA GLY A 74 -11.90 0.49 5.54
C GLY A 74 -10.70 1.39 5.66
N LEU A 75 -10.84 2.64 5.23
CA LEU A 75 -9.96 3.71 5.66
C LEU A 75 -10.23 3.87 7.17
N ASP A 76 -9.76 2.93 7.99
CA ASP A 76 -9.79 3.02 9.45
C ASP A 76 -8.76 4.07 9.90
N LEU A 77 -8.97 5.30 9.43
CA LEU A 77 -8.48 6.51 10.07
C LEU A 77 -9.36 6.75 11.31
N VAL A 78 -9.10 6.01 12.39
CA VAL A 78 -9.40 6.43 13.77
C VAL A 78 -8.20 6.13 14.63
#